data_AF-A0ABD7ST53-F1
#
_entry.id   AF-A0ABD7ST53-F1
#
_cell.length_a   1.000
_cell.length_b   1.000
_cell.length_c   1.000
_cell.angle_alpha   90.00
_cell.angle_beta   90.00
_cell.angle_gamma   90.00
#
_symmetry.space_group_name_H-M   'P 1'
#
loop_
_entity.id
_entity.type
_entity.pdbx_description
1 polymer ?
#
loop_
_entity_poly.entity_id
_entity_poly.type
_entity_poly.pdbx_seq_one_letter_code
_entity_poly.pdbx_strand_id
1 'polypeptide(L)'
;MKKTLLVLMLSALSGTAIAEKLPTLDPLDTTVRTVFPNQITTAGEAVKWLVEPLGYYVVTDYPAPATASQLLSQPLPDKAKIHRTMPVLHAVQLIIGEDNTIIVDKTNLLMTFSRGH
;
A
#
# COMPACT_ATOMS: atom_id res chain seq x y z
N MET A 1 15.25 62.37 -3.52
CA MET A 1 16.02 61.32 -2.80
C MET A 1 15.19 60.41 -1.89
N LYS A 2 13.98 60.79 -1.43
CA LYS A 2 13.14 59.90 -0.58
C LYS A 2 12.39 58.79 -1.33
N LYS A 3 12.08 58.97 -2.62
CA LYS A 3 11.34 57.99 -3.44
C LYS A 3 12.17 56.78 -3.86
N THR A 4 13.48 56.93 -4.03
CA THR A 4 14.40 55.83 -4.35
C THR A 4 14.67 54.92 -3.16
N LEU A 5 14.61 55.43 -1.93
CA LEU A 5 14.75 54.63 -0.71
C LEU A 5 13.53 53.71 -0.47
N LEU A 6 12.35 54.15 -0.89
CA LEU A 6 11.09 53.40 -0.72
C LEU A 6 11.04 52.15 -1.62
N VAL A 7 11.60 52.24 -2.83
CA VAL A 7 11.63 51.11 -3.79
C VAL A 7 12.60 50.02 -3.35
N LEU A 8 13.70 50.37 -2.67
CA LEU A 8 14.68 49.41 -2.19
C LEU A 8 14.21 48.62 -0.95
N MET A 9 13.29 49.17 -0.16
CA MET A 9 12.69 48.46 0.98
C MET A 9 11.59 47.47 0.56
N LEU A 10 10.92 47.71 -0.57
CA LEU A 10 9.80 46.87 -1.02
C LEU A 10 10.28 45.54 -1.64
N SER A 11 11.52 45.46 -2.11
CA SER A 11 12.13 44.23 -2.64
C SER A 11 12.68 43.29 -1.57
N ALA A 12 12.75 43.71 -0.31
CA ALA A 12 13.27 42.90 0.80
C ALA A 12 12.23 41.98 1.46
N LEU A 13 10.93 42.11 1.11
CA LEU A 13 9.84 41.31 1.68
C LEU A 13 9.44 40.08 0.84
N SER A 14 10.13 39.82 -0.27
CA SER A 14 9.90 38.62 -1.10
C SER A 14 10.58 37.40 -0.47
N GLY A 15 10.15 37.02 0.73
CA GLY A 15 10.51 35.74 1.33
C GLY A 15 9.86 34.61 0.52
N THR A 16 10.67 33.79 -0.13
CA THR A 16 10.20 32.53 -0.72
C THR A 16 9.74 31.63 0.42
N ALA A 17 8.42 31.48 0.59
CA ALA A 17 7.88 30.44 1.45
C ALA A 17 8.31 29.08 0.87
N ILE A 18 9.27 28.42 1.52
CA ILE A 18 9.63 27.04 1.20
C ILE A 18 8.49 26.19 1.77
N ALA A 19 7.58 25.76 0.90
CA ALA A 19 6.52 24.84 1.28
C ALA A 19 7.16 23.53 1.78
N GLU A 20 6.89 23.18 3.03
CA GLU A 20 7.33 21.90 3.59
C GLU A 20 6.67 20.77 2.79
N LYS A 21 7.48 19.84 2.29
CA LYS A 21 6.96 18.70 1.55
C LYS A 21 6.11 17.88 2.50
N LEU A 22 4.82 17.71 2.19
CA LEU A 22 3.94 16.84 2.95
C LEU A 22 4.57 15.44 3.06
N PRO A 23 4.45 14.79 4.23
CA PRO A 23 4.97 13.43 4.38
C PRO A 23 4.32 12.52 3.33
N THR A 24 5.15 11.75 2.63
CA THR A 24 4.67 10.75 1.68
C THR A 24 3.91 9.68 2.45
N LEU A 25 2.60 9.56 2.24
CA LEU A 25 1.78 8.51 2.83
C LEU A 25 2.08 7.18 2.12
N ASP A 26 2.26 6.10 2.89
CA ASP A 26 2.33 4.74 2.32
C ASP A 26 0.92 4.29 1.91
N PRO A 27 0.67 3.95 0.64
CA PRO A 27 -0.64 3.49 0.20
C PRO A 27 -1.15 2.27 0.98
N LEU A 28 -0.26 1.42 1.51
CA LEU A 28 -0.63 0.21 2.26
C LEU A 28 -1.16 0.49 3.67
N ASP A 29 -0.97 1.72 4.19
CA ASP A 29 -1.56 2.14 5.46
C ASP A 29 -3.02 2.62 5.30
N THR A 30 -3.52 2.66 4.06
CA THR A 30 -4.90 3.03 3.76
C THR A 30 -5.87 2.01 4.37
N THR A 31 -7.00 2.49 4.85
CA THR A 31 -8.08 1.64 5.35
C THR A 31 -8.99 1.19 4.21
N VAL A 32 -9.26 -0.11 4.13
CA VAL A 32 -10.11 -0.73 3.11
C VAL A 32 -11.25 -1.53 3.73
N ARG A 33 -12.29 -1.77 2.92
CA ARG A 33 -13.39 -2.65 3.28
C ARG A 33 -13.18 -4.03 2.65
N THR A 34 -13.26 -5.09 3.43
CA THR A 34 -13.16 -6.48 2.95
C THR A 34 -14.47 -6.94 2.31
N VAL A 35 -14.80 -6.36 1.16
CA VAL A 35 -15.93 -6.76 0.32
C VAL A 35 -15.37 -7.23 -1.01
N PHE A 36 -15.52 -8.52 -1.27
CA PHE A 36 -15.03 -9.16 -2.48
C PHE A 36 -16.19 -9.47 -3.41
N PRO A 37 -16.05 -9.23 -4.73
CA PRO A 37 -16.97 -9.76 -5.72
C PRO A 37 -17.09 -11.29 -5.64
N ASN A 38 -18.24 -11.84 -6.02
CA ASN A 38 -18.51 -13.29 -5.92
C ASN A 38 -17.56 -14.17 -6.74
N GLN A 39 -16.91 -13.62 -7.76
CA GLN A 39 -15.92 -14.34 -8.57
C GLN A 39 -14.55 -14.50 -7.89
N ILE A 40 -14.28 -13.80 -6.79
CA ILE A 40 -13.03 -13.94 -6.04
C ILE A 40 -13.14 -15.15 -5.12
N THR A 41 -12.35 -16.18 -5.41
CA THR A 41 -12.43 -17.48 -4.74
C THR A 41 -11.13 -17.89 -4.05
N THR A 42 -10.00 -17.29 -4.43
CA THR A 42 -8.68 -17.60 -3.89
C THR A 42 -8.09 -16.46 -3.07
N ALA A 43 -7.13 -16.78 -2.20
CA ALA A 43 -6.36 -15.79 -1.46
C ALA A 43 -5.64 -14.81 -2.39
N GLY A 44 -5.04 -15.30 -3.48
CA GLY A 44 -4.34 -14.50 -4.47
C GLY A 44 -5.22 -13.46 -5.15
N GLU A 45 -6.41 -13.85 -5.60
CA GLU A 45 -7.38 -12.93 -6.19
C GLU A 45 -7.82 -11.85 -5.20
N ALA A 46 -8.08 -12.24 -3.95
CA ALA A 46 -8.49 -11.31 -2.90
C ALA A 46 -7.38 -10.31 -2.54
N VAL A 47 -6.13 -10.77 -2.44
CA VAL A 47 -4.98 -9.88 -2.22
C VAL A 47 -4.85 -8.89 -3.38
N LYS A 48 -4.84 -9.38 -4.63
CA LYS A 48 -4.72 -8.52 -5.83
C LYS A 48 -5.82 -7.45 -5.87
N TRP A 49 -7.05 -7.85 -5.57
CA TRP A 49 -8.20 -6.94 -5.48
C TRP A 49 -7.98 -5.77 -4.52
N LEU A 50 -7.26 -6.00 -3.41
CA LEU A 50 -6.98 -4.95 -2.42
C LEU A 50 -5.77 -4.09 -2.80
N VAL A 51 -4.71 -4.68 -3.36
CA VAL A 51 -3.40 -4.01 -3.46
C VAL A 51 -3.09 -3.45 -4.85
N GLU A 52 -3.61 -4.04 -5.93
CA GLU A 52 -3.38 -3.53 -7.29
C GLU A 52 -3.97 -2.13 -7.52
N PRO A 53 -5.15 -1.76 -6.97
CA PRO A 53 -5.64 -0.38 -7.04
C PRO A 53 -4.74 0.64 -6.31
N LEU A 54 -3.87 0.17 -5.40
CA LEU A 54 -2.89 0.99 -4.67
C LEU A 54 -1.54 1.07 -5.40
N GLY A 55 -1.42 0.41 -6.57
CA GLY A 55 -0.22 0.38 -7.39
C GLY A 55 0.74 -0.76 -7.08
N TYR A 56 0.39 -1.68 -6.17
CA TYR A 56 1.24 -2.83 -5.83
C TYR A 56 0.94 -4.03 -6.71
N TYR A 57 1.98 -4.73 -7.17
CA TYR A 57 1.87 -5.95 -7.96
C TYR A 57 2.25 -7.18 -7.14
N VAL A 58 1.41 -8.21 -7.20
CA VAL A 58 1.65 -9.47 -6.52
C VAL A 58 2.54 -10.37 -7.37
N VAL A 59 3.69 -10.79 -6.84
CA VAL A 59 4.67 -11.63 -7.53
C VAL A 59 4.75 -13.01 -6.89
N THR A 60 4.64 -14.05 -7.72
CA THR A 60 4.72 -15.47 -7.30
C THR A 60 5.88 -16.23 -7.93
N ASP A 61 6.45 -15.70 -9.00
CA ASP A 61 7.56 -16.31 -9.73
C ASP A 61 8.90 -15.72 -9.26
N TYR A 62 10.02 -16.37 -9.60
CA TYR A 62 11.36 -15.93 -9.23
C TYR A 62 11.53 -14.42 -9.49
N PRO A 63 11.97 -13.61 -8.50
CA PRO A 63 12.66 -13.99 -7.26
C PRO A 63 11.76 -14.23 -6.02
N ALA A 64 10.45 -14.39 -6.18
CA ALA A 64 9.55 -14.67 -5.06
C ALA A 64 9.84 -16.02 -4.35
N PRO A 65 9.49 -16.16 -3.06
CA PRO A 65 9.58 -17.44 -2.36
C PRO A 65 8.79 -18.55 -3.07
N ALA A 66 9.35 -19.76 -3.12
CA ALA A 66 8.70 -20.91 -3.77
C ALA A 66 7.32 -21.25 -3.19
N THR A 67 7.05 -20.86 -1.94
CA THR A 67 5.77 -21.08 -1.27
C THR A 67 4.69 -20.07 -1.65
N ALA A 68 5.04 -18.95 -2.30
CA ALA A 68 4.11 -17.86 -2.61
C ALA A 68 2.94 -18.33 -3.48
N SER A 69 3.24 -19.04 -4.58
CA SER A 69 2.21 -19.57 -5.50
C SER A 69 1.28 -20.57 -4.81
N GLN A 70 1.83 -21.45 -3.97
CA GLN A 70 1.04 -22.43 -3.21
C GLN A 70 0.13 -21.74 -2.19
N LEU A 71 0.61 -20.69 -1.53
CA LEU A 71 -0.16 -19.94 -0.53
C LEU A 71 -1.30 -19.18 -1.18
N LEU A 72 -1.04 -18.47 -2.28
CA LEU A 72 -2.03 -17.64 -2.95
C LEU A 72 -3.07 -18.42 -3.75
N SER A 73 -2.78 -19.67 -4.11
CA SER A 73 -3.75 -20.58 -4.73
C SER A 73 -4.72 -21.21 -3.72
N GLN A 74 -4.53 -21.00 -2.41
CA GLN A 74 -5.48 -21.49 -1.41
C GLN A 74 -6.85 -20.81 -1.54
N PRO A 75 -7.95 -21.49 -1.18
CA PRO A 75 -9.27 -20.88 -1.11
C PRO A 75 -9.29 -19.66 -0.19
N LEU A 76 -10.10 -18.66 -0.53
CA LEU A 76 -10.31 -17.48 0.31
C LEU A 76 -10.88 -17.91 1.68
N PRO A 77 -10.18 -17.66 2.80
CA PRO A 77 -10.65 -18.07 4.12
C PRO A 77 -11.98 -17.40 4.49
N ASP A 78 -12.86 -18.13 5.17
CA ASP A 78 -14.18 -17.61 5.57
C ASP A 78 -14.08 -16.38 6.48
N LYS A 79 -13.03 -16.30 7.30
CA LYS A 79 -12.74 -15.12 8.13
C LYS A 79 -12.59 -13.84 7.31
N ALA A 80 -12.07 -13.94 6.08
CA ALA A 80 -11.89 -12.79 5.18
C ALA A 80 -13.19 -12.38 4.47
N LYS A 81 -14.16 -13.29 4.33
CA LYS A 81 -15.48 -12.99 3.74
C LYS A 81 -16.35 -12.12 4.64
N ILE A 82 -16.00 -12.00 5.92
CA ILE A 82 -16.71 -11.13 6.86
C ILE A 82 -16.41 -9.67 6.50
N HIS A 83 -17.46 -8.88 6.24
CA HIS A 83 -17.33 -7.47 5.92
C HIS A 83 -16.79 -6.67 7.11
N ARG A 84 -15.57 -6.17 6.97
CA ARG A 84 -14.86 -5.38 7.99
C ARG A 84 -14.17 -4.20 7.32
N THR A 85 -13.82 -3.21 8.14
CA THR A 85 -13.01 -2.06 7.72
C THR A 85 -11.71 -2.08 8.53
N MET A 86 -10.57 -2.20 7.84
CA MET A 86 -9.25 -2.32 8.47
C MET A 86 -8.13 -1.86 7.52
N PRO A 87 -6.90 -1.61 8.03
CA PRO A 87 -5.74 -1.33 7.17
C PRO A 87 -5.49 -2.43 6.14
N VAL A 88 -5.01 -2.07 4.95
CA VAL A 88 -4.77 -3.02 3.84
C VAL A 88 -3.87 -4.16 4.28
N LEU A 89 -2.76 -3.86 4.97
CA LEU A 89 -1.84 -4.91 5.45
C LEU A 89 -2.51 -5.89 6.42
N HIS A 90 -3.43 -5.42 7.27
CA HIS A 90 -4.18 -6.30 8.16
C HIS A 90 -5.15 -7.19 7.39
N ALA A 91 -5.82 -6.64 6.38
CA ALA A 91 -6.70 -7.40 5.52
C ALA A 91 -5.93 -8.47 4.73
N VAL A 92 -4.77 -8.10 4.16
CA VAL A 92 -3.87 -9.03 3.47
C VAL A 92 -3.39 -10.12 4.43
N GLN A 93 -2.95 -9.78 5.65
CA GLN A 93 -2.52 -10.75 6.66
C GLN A 93 -3.63 -11.77 6.98
N LEU A 94 -4.87 -11.29 7.15
CA LEU A 94 -6.03 -12.14 7.41
C LEU A 94 -6.31 -13.11 6.24
N ILE A 95 -6.12 -12.64 5.00
CA ILE A 95 -6.34 -13.45 3.78
C ILE A 95 -5.26 -14.54 3.66
N ILE A 96 -3.99 -14.17 3.87
CA ILE A 96 -2.89 -15.12 3.74
C ILE A 96 -2.77 -16.06 4.94
N GLY A 97 -3.34 -15.71 6.09
CA GLY A 97 -3.21 -16.43 7.35
C GLY A 97 -2.16 -15.79 8.27
N GLU A 98 -2.45 -15.73 9.57
CA GLU A 98 -1.64 -15.03 10.58
C GLU A 98 -0.24 -15.64 10.76
N ASP A 99 -0.06 -16.92 10.45
CA ASP A 99 1.22 -17.64 10.53
C ASP A 99 2.09 -17.46 9.28
N ASN A 100 1.69 -16.61 8.33
CA ASN A 100 2.43 -16.40 7.08
C ASN A 100 3.00 -15.00 6.99
N THR A 101 4.07 -14.84 6.22
CA THR A 101 4.84 -13.59 6.14
C THR A 101 4.49 -12.81 4.88
N ILE A 102 4.19 -11.52 5.04
CA ILE A 102 4.09 -10.54 3.95
C ILE A 102 5.47 -9.95 3.70
N ILE A 103 5.92 -9.98 2.44
CA ILE A 103 7.16 -9.36 1.99
C ILE A 103 6.79 -8.24 1.03
N VAL A 104 7.23 -7.02 1.34
CA VAL A 104 6.89 -5.81 0.57
C VAL A 104 8.16 -5.13 0.08
N ASP A 105 8.25 -4.94 -1.24
CA ASP A 105 9.22 -4.05 -1.86
C ASP A 105 8.53 -2.73 -2.20
N LYS A 106 8.72 -1.73 -1.33
CA LYS A 106 8.13 -0.39 -1.51
C LYS A 106 8.77 0.39 -2.66
N THR A 107 9.98 0.03 -3.09
CA THR A 107 10.69 0.72 -4.17
C THR A 107 10.12 0.33 -5.53
N ASN A 108 9.89 -0.96 -5.73
CA ASN A 108 9.36 -1.49 -6.99
C ASN A 108 7.85 -1.75 -6.95
N LEU A 109 7.18 -1.41 -5.85
CA LEU A 109 5.75 -1.65 -5.61
C LEU A 109 5.39 -3.13 -5.80
N LEU A 110 6.22 -4.03 -5.26
CA LEU A 110 6.00 -5.47 -5.35
C LEU A 110 5.58 -6.01 -3.98
N MET A 111 4.71 -7.02 -4.00
CA MET A 111 4.29 -7.77 -2.83
C MET A 111 4.41 -9.26 -3.10
N THR A 112 4.97 -10.00 -2.15
CA THR A 112 5.02 -11.46 -2.18
C THR A 112 4.87 -12.04 -0.78
N PHE A 113 4.83 -13.37 -0.69
CA PHE A 113 4.46 -14.07 0.53
C PHE A 113 5.34 -15.29 0.76
N SER A 114 5.56 -15.60 2.02
CA SER A 114 6.21 -16.85 2.44
C SER A 114 5.37 -17.53 3.49
N ARG A 115 5.42 -18.87 3.52
CA ARG A 115 4.99 -19.61 4.71
C ARG A 115 5.83 -19.16 5.90
N GLY A 116 5.21 -18.89 7.04
CA GLY A 116 5.95 -18.65 8.29
C GLY A 116 6.49 -19.95 8.87
N HIS A 117 7.31 -19.82 9.90
CA HIS A 117 7.99 -20.93 10.55
C HIS A 117 7.22 -21.44 11.76
#